data_AF-A0A9X4DDN2-F1
#
_entry.id   AF-A0A9X4DDN2-F1
#
_cell.length_a   1.000
_cell.length_b   1.000
_cell.length_c   1.000
_cell.angle_alpha   90.00
_cell.angle_beta   90.00
_cell.angle_gamma   90.00
#
_symmetry.space_group_name_H-M   'P 1'
#
loop_
_entity.id
_entity.type
_entity.pdbx_description
1 polymer ?
#
loop_
_entity_poly.entity_id
_entity_poly.type
_entity_poly.pdbx_seq_one_letter_code
_entity_poly.pdbx_strand_id
1 'polypeptide(L)'
;MPKEKVVMYESPEAASLQTVTGWVDAGGRFWGKDEHMARYSGSTHRQCEQNPEHPIHTTGRGCPACHKERRAISFAAMPKRVWAGEPITEYDGDRYFFDEEELRDYLIDHEIDLADLRLVFCTPNYPRQIDPDDYFCDDLPEDGEVNDDQLLAAFELLNEMIRKSPPLSWSPGKEAVELPKTFIDMVIHGRLEAQA
;
A
#
# COMPACT_ATOMS: atom_id res chain seq x y z
N MET A 1 32.93 -44.85 12.86
CA MET A 1 33.70 -43.60 12.71
C MET A 1 33.84 -43.33 11.22
N PRO A 2 33.37 -42.19 10.69
CA PRO A 2 33.58 -41.86 9.28
C PRO A 2 35.09 -41.72 9.02
N LYS A 3 35.57 -42.31 7.91
CA LYS A 3 36.99 -42.27 7.53
C LYS A 3 37.39 -40.82 7.25
N GLU A 4 38.48 -40.37 7.86
CA GLU A 4 39.01 -39.03 7.69
C GLU A 4 39.69 -38.92 6.31
N LYS A 5 39.20 -38.00 5.47
CA LYS A 5 39.79 -37.73 4.15
C LYS A 5 41.04 -36.88 4.33
N VAL A 6 42.23 -37.46 4.10
CA VAL A 6 43.51 -36.74 4.18
C VAL A 6 43.80 -36.07 2.84
N VAL A 7 43.84 -34.73 2.82
CA VAL A 7 44.29 -33.91 1.67
C VAL A 7 45.63 -33.27 2.05
N MET A 8 46.71 -33.66 1.36
CA MET A 8 48.07 -33.20 1.63
C MET A 8 48.30 -31.77 1.10
N TYR A 9 49.17 -30.99 1.76
CA TYR A 9 49.44 -29.57 1.42
C TYR A 9 49.92 -29.39 -0.03
N GLU A 10 50.76 -30.30 -0.51
CA GLU A 10 51.33 -30.28 -1.87
C GLU A 10 50.35 -30.78 -2.94
N SER A 11 49.19 -31.28 -2.53
CA SER A 11 48.21 -31.83 -3.46
C SER A 11 47.58 -30.72 -4.30
N PRO A 12 47.43 -30.88 -5.62
CA PRO A 12 46.63 -29.97 -6.44
C PRO A 12 45.14 -29.99 -6.05
N GLU A 13 44.69 -30.99 -5.29
CA GLU A 13 43.35 -31.00 -4.67
C GLU A 13 43.25 -30.06 -3.46
N ALA A 14 44.38 -29.67 -2.85
CA ALA A 14 44.41 -28.79 -1.69
C ALA A 14 44.13 -27.33 -2.05
N ALA A 15 44.65 -26.86 -3.20
CA ALA A 15 44.38 -25.52 -3.71
C ALA A 15 44.55 -25.48 -5.24
N SER A 16 43.64 -24.78 -5.91
CA SER A 16 43.76 -24.43 -7.32
C SER A 16 43.51 -22.94 -7.50
N LEU A 17 44.27 -22.30 -8.40
CA LEU A 17 44.02 -20.92 -8.80
C LEU A 17 42.74 -20.90 -9.64
N GLN A 18 41.74 -20.14 -9.20
CA GLN A 18 40.45 -20.02 -9.87
C GLN A 18 40.21 -18.56 -10.30
N THR A 19 39.75 -18.37 -11.54
CA THR A 19 39.27 -17.07 -12.02
C THR A 19 37.75 -17.04 -11.91
N VAL A 20 37.23 -16.19 -11.03
CA VAL A 20 35.78 -16.00 -10.88
C VAL A 20 35.34 -14.82 -11.75
N THR A 21 34.54 -15.08 -12.77
CA THR A 21 33.90 -14.06 -13.60
C THR A 21 32.47 -13.81 -13.13
N GLY A 22 32.04 -12.56 -13.15
CA GLY A 22 30.68 -12.18 -12.79
C GLY A 22 30.48 -10.68 -12.77
N TRP A 23 29.23 -10.28 -12.54
CA TRP A 23 28.82 -8.89 -12.55
C TRP A 23 29.15 -8.23 -11.22
N VAL A 24 29.71 -7.03 -11.32
CA VAL A 24 30.00 -6.16 -10.19
C VAL A 24 29.16 -4.91 -10.36
N ASP A 25 28.45 -4.50 -9.33
CA ASP A 25 27.70 -3.24 -9.38
C ASP A 25 28.60 -2.02 -9.28
N ALA A 26 28.04 -0.82 -9.45
CA ALA A 26 28.80 0.44 -9.36
C ALA A 26 29.43 0.66 -7.97
N GLY A 27 28.93 -0.01 -6.92
CA GLY A 27 29.45 0.04 -5.56
C GLY A 27 30.53 -1.00 -5.24
N GLY A 28 30.88 -1.86 -6.20
CA GLY A 28 31.90 -2.89 -6.03
C GLY A 28 31.39 -4.22 -5.45
N ARG A 29 30.07 -4.42 -5.31
CA ARG A 29 29.51 -5.69 -4.84
C ARG A 29 29.45 -6.70 -5.98
N PHE A 30 29.91 -7.92 -5.72
CA PHE A 30 29.89 -9.03 -6.67
C PHE A 30 28.55 -9.79 -6.62
N TRP A 31 27.93 -9.99 -7.78
CA TRP A 31 26.62 -10.63 -7.97
C TRP A 31 26.67 -11.97 -8.72
N GLY A 32 27.88 -12.49 -9.01
CA GLY A 32 28.01 -13.72 -9.79
C GLY A 32 27.47 -13.57 -11.20
N LYS A 33 26.57 -14.46 -11.62
CA LYS A 33 25.99 -14.45 -12.97
C LYS A 33 24.77 -13.53 -13.11
N ASP A 34 24.32 -12.90 -12.04
CA ASP A 34 23.10 -12.08 -12.04
C ASP A 34 23.37 -10.63 -12.48
N GLU A 35 23.35 -10.41 -13.80
CA GLU A 35 23.49 -9.07 -14.39
C GLU A 35 22.39 -8.12 -13.95
N HIS A 36 21.16 -8.63 -13.89
CA HIS A 36 19.99 -7.82 -13.62
C HIS A 36 20.07 -7.21 -12.22
N MET A 37 20.40 -8.01 -11.21
CA MET A 37 20.59 -7.52 -9.85
C MET A 37 21.80 -6.59 -9.71
N ALA A 38 22.91 -6.86 -10.41
CA ALA A 38 24.05 -5.97 -10.42
C ALA A 38 23.70 -4.58 -10.98
N ARG A 39 22.96 -4.54 -12.10
CA ARG A 39 22.47 -3.28 -12.68
C ARG A 39 21.44 -2.60 -11.81
N TYR A 40 20.51 -3.36 -11.23
CA TYR A 40 19.50 -2.83 -10.32
C TYR A 40 20.17 -2.15 -9.11
N SER A 41 21.09 -2.85 -8.45
CA SER A 41 21.87 -2.36 -7.30
C SER A 41 22.72 -1.13 -7.65
N GLY A 42 23.37 -1.15 -8.82
CA GLY A 42 24.25 -0.07 -9.24
C GLY A 42 23.56 1.14 -9.87
N SER A 43 22.26 1.08 -10.14
CA SER A 43 21.54 2.15 -10.84
C SER A 43 20.73 3.01 -9.88
N THR A 44 20.68 4.31 -10.17
CA THR A 44 19.79 5.25 -9.46
C THR A 44 18.46 5.42 -10.19
N HIS A 45 18.50 5.35 -11.52
CA HIS A 45 17.35 5.59 -12.39
C HIS A 45 17.30 4.59 -13.54
N ARG A 46 16.09 4.43 -14.09
CA ARG A 46 15.79 3.55 -15.22
C ARG A 46 14.68 4.13 -16.09
N GLN A 47 14.63 3.69 -17.33
CA GLN A 47 13.46 3.88 -18.19
C GLN A 47 12.35 2.90 -17.79
N CYS A 48 11.11 3.30 -18.08
CA CYS A 48 9.95 2.44 -17.88
C CYS A 48 9.98 1.26 -18.86
N GLU A 49 9.74 0.05 -18.36
CA GLU A 49 9.71 -1.16 -19.19
C GLU A 49 8.44 -1.26 -20.05
N GLN A 50 7.33 -0.69 -19.57
CA GLN A 50 6.03 -0.78 -20.22
C GLN A 50 5.86 0.26 -21.33
N ASN A 51 6.41 1.46 -21.13
CA ASN A 51 6.33 2.55 -22.10
C ASN A 51 7.63 3.38 -22.10
N PRO A 52 8.48 3.24 -23.14
CA PRO A 52 9.73 3.99 -23.26
C PRO A 52 9.57 5.52 -23.32
N GLU A 53 8.40 6.03 -23.69
CA GLU A 53 8.11 7.48 -23.74
C GLU A 53 7.85 8.09 -22.35
N HIS A 54 7.65 7.25 -21.32
CA HIS A 54 7.52 7.75 -19.96
C HIS A 54 8.84 8.32 -19.45
N PRO A 55 8.79 9.36 -18.60
CA PRO A 55 10.00 9.92 -18.00
C PRO A 55 10.83 8.87 -17.26
N ILE A 56 12.16 9.07 -17.27
CA ILE A 56 13.09 8.30 -16.45
C ILE A 56 12.66 8.42 -14.98
N HIS A 57 12.68 7.31 -14.26
CA HIS A 57 12.27 7.24 -12.85
C HIS A 57 13.29 6.48 -12.01
N THR A 58 13.19 6.61 -10.69
CA THR A 58 14.09 5.92 -9.75
C THR A 58 13.95 4.40 -9.85
N THR A 59 15.06 3.66 -9.90
CA THR A 59 15.06 2.20 -10.07
C THR A 59 14.32 1.45 -8.96
N GLY A 60 14.40 1.95 -7.72
CA GLY A 60 13.77 1.34 -6.55
C GLY A 60 12.24 1.48 -6.49
N ARG A 61 11.62 2.23 -7.40
CA ARG A 61 10.17 2.45 -7.42
C ARG A 61 9.60 2.12 -8.80
N GLY A 62 8.34 1.73 -8.83
CA GLY A 62 7.61 1.58 -10.10
C GLY A 62 7.50 2.89 -10.86
N CYS A 63 7.26 2.80 -12.17
CA CYS A 63 7.06 4.00 -13.00
C CYS A 63 5.82 4.79 -12.52
N PRO A 64 5.99 6.08 -12.15
CA PRO A 64 4.87 6.88 -11.63
C PRO A 64 3.81 7.18 -12.69
N ALA A 65 4.19 7.29 -13.96
CA ALA A 65 3.25 7.51 -15.06
C ALA A 65 2.34 6.30 -15.27
N CYS A 66 2.91 5.09 -15.39
CA CYS A 66 2.13 3.84 -15.42
C CYS A 66 1.23 3.70 -14.19
N HIS A 67 1.71 4.08 -13.00
CA HIS A 67 0.90 4.06 -11.79
C HIS A 67 -0.33 4.97 -11.94
N LYS A 68 -0.13 6.23 -12.32
CA LYS A 68 -1.21 7.22 -12.52
C LYS A 68 -2.22 6.77 -13.58
N GLU A 69 -1.75 6.24 -14.71
CA GLU A 69 -2.58 5.71 -15.78
C GLU A 69 -3.45 4.55 -15.30
N ARG A 70 -2.84 3.56 -14.62
CA ARG A 70 -3.56 2.41 -14.07
C ARG A 70 -4.61 2.86 -13.06
N ARG A 71 -4.29 3.82 -12.19
CA ARG A 71 -5.23 4.36 -11.20
C ARG A 71 -6.40 5.08 -11.87
N ALA A 72 -6.14 5.86 -12.92
CA ALA A 72 -7.19 6.51 -13.71
C ALA A 72 -8.12 5.48 -14.37
N ILE A 73 -7.56 4.40 -14.96
CA ILE A 73 -8.34 3.31 -15.55
C ILE A 73 -9.18 2.62 -14.47
N SER A 74 -8.59 2.29 -13.32
CA SER A 74 -9.30 1.65 -12.21
C SER A 74 -10.45 2.52 -11.72
N PHE A 75 -10.25 3.83 -11.55
CA PHE A 75 -11.31 4.75 -11.13
C PHE A 75 -12.43 4.86 -12.16
N ALA A 76 -12.08 4.99 -13.45
CA ALA A 76 -13.07 5.08 -14.52
C ALA A 76 -13.95 3.82 -14.63
N ALA A 77 -13.42 2.66 -14.25
CA ALA A 77 -14.13 1.38 -14.24
C ALA A 77 -14.97 1.14 -12.97
N MET A 78 -14.90 2.01 -11.96
CA MET A 78 -15.65 1.83 -10.72
C MET A 78 -17.16 2.03 -10.94
N PRO A 79 -18.02 1.26 -10.24
CA PRO A 79 -19.43 1.56 -10.16
C PRO A 79 -19.62 2.96 -9.54
N LYS A 80 -20.54 3.74 -10.11
CA LYS A 80 -20.84 5.10 -9.65
C LYS A 80 -22.15 5.12 -8.88
N ARG A 81 -22.20 5.95 -7.84
CA ARG A 81 -23.40 6.18 -7.05
C ARG A 81 -23.50 7.65 -6.64
N VAL A 82 -24.72 8.19 -6.71
CA VAL A 82 -25.00 9.58 -6.33
C VAL A 82 -24.74 9.75 -4.84
N TRP A 83 -24.03 10.82 -4.49
CA TRP A 83 -23.72 11.17 -3.11
C TRP A 83 -24.95 11.72 -2.39
N ALA A 84 -25.14 11.29 -1.15
CA ALA A 84 -26.24 11.72 -0.27
C ALA A 84 -25.74 12.18 1.11
N GLY A 85 -24.47 12.57 1.22
CA GLY A 85 -23.86 13.03 2.47
C GLY A 85 -23.14 11.96 3.28
N GLU A 86 -22.90 10.77 2.71
CA GLU A 86 -22.07 9.74 3.35
C GLU A 86 -20.59 10.15 3.39
N PRO A 87 -19.76 9.56 4.27
CA PRO A 87 -18.33 9.81 4.28
C PRO A 87 -17.67 9.41 2.96
N ILE A 88 -16.87 10.32 2.40
CA ILE A 88 -16.14 10.13 1.15
C ILE A 88 -14.67 10.54 1.30
N THR A 89 -13.84 10.12 0.36
CA THR A 89 -12.40 10.44 0.35
C THR A 89 -11.88 10.58 -1.07
N GLU A 90 -10.76 11.27 -1.21
CA GLU A 90 -10.00 11.30 -2.47
C GLU A 90 -9.48 9.90 -2.81
N TYR A 91 -9.67 9.48 -4.06
CA TYR A 91 -9.30 8.13 -4.52
C TYR A 91 -7.80 7.86 -4.45
N ASP A 92 -6.98 8.86 -4.77
CA ASP A 92 -5.51 8.79 -4.84
C ASP A 92 -4.84 9.68 -3.80
N GLY A 93 -5.59 10.21 -2.83
CA GLY A 93 -5.15 11.17 -1.83
C GLY A 93 -5.40 10.73 -0.40
N ASP A 94 -5.09 11.62 0.54
CA ASP A 94 -5.19 11.37 1.98
C ASP A 94 -6.31 12.20 2.64
N ARG A 95 -7.15 12.88 1.85
CA ARG A 95 -8.22 13.74 2.36
C ARG A 95 -9.54 12.99 2.47
N TYR A 96 -10.20 13.18 3.62
CA TYR A 96 -11.50 12.60 3.95
C TYR A 96 -12.48 13.75 4.17
N PHE A 97 -13.75 13.50 3.85
CA PHE A 97 -14.85 14.43 4.03
C PHE A 97 -15.99 13.69 4.72
N PHE A 98 -16.43 14.20 5.86
CA PHE A 98 -17.49 13.56 6.66
C PHE A 98 -18.85 14.23 6.53
N ASP A 99 -18.89 15.42 5.93
CA ASP A 99 -20.11 16.17 5.66
C ASP A 99 -19.99 17.04 4.40
N GLU A 100 -21.11 17.68 4.04
CA GLU A 100 -21.23 18.52 2.86
C GLU A 100 -20.42 19.83 2.96
N GLU A 101 -20.40 20.42 4.14
CA GLU A 101 -19.72 21.69 4.40
C GLU A 101 -18.22 21.54 4.24
N GLU A 102 -17.63 20.46 4.78
CA GLU A 102 -16.20 20.18 4.69
C GLU A 102 -15.73 20.02 3.23
N LEU A 103 -16.49 19.29 2.40
CA LEU A 103 -16.16 19.14 0.99
C LEU A 103 -16.29 20.47 0.25
N ARG A 104 -17.37 21.21 0.50
CA ARG A 104 -17.64 22.48 -0.19
C ARG A 104 -16.53 23.50 0.11
N ASP A 105 -16.20 23.68 1.37
CA ASP A 105 -15.21 24.66 1.81
C ASP A 105 -13.83 24.29 1.25
N TYR A 106 -13.46 23.00 1.24
CA TYR A 106 -12.23 22.53 0.60
C TYR A 106 -12.20 22.83 -0.91
N LEU A 107 -13.30 22.60 -1.63
CA LEU A 107 -13.36 22.89 -3.05
C LEU A 107 -13.27 24.39 -3.35
N ILE A 108 -13.83 25.25 -2.50
CA ILE A 108 -13.76 26.70 -2.68
C ILE A 108 -12.35 27.20 -2.38
N ASP A 109 -11.81 26.86 -1.21
CA ASP A 109 -10.53 27.37 -0.71
C ASP A 109 -9.33 26.97 -1.57
N HIS A 110 -9.39 25.79 -2.19
CA HIS A 110 -8.31 25.25 -3.01
C HIS A 110 -8.53 25.39 -4.53
N GLU A 111 -9.61 26.04 -4.96
CA GLU A 111 -9.96 26.27 -6.38
C GLU A 111 -9.89 25.01 -7.25
N ILE A 112 -10.19 23.83 -6.70
CA ILE A 112 -10.03 22.53 -7.37
C ILE A 112 -11.05 22.37 -8.51
N ASP A 113 -10.62 21.97 -9.70
CA ASP A 113 -11.56 21.65 -10.77
C ASP A 113 -12.38 20.41 -10.42
N LEU A 114 -13.72 20.52 -10.49
CA LEU A 114 -14.64 19.41 -10.28
C LEU A 114 -14.40 18.28 -11.30
N ALA A 115 -13.86 18.59 -12.48
CA ALA A 115 -13.51 17.59 -13.50
C ALA A 115 -12.28 16.75 -13.12
N ASP A 116 -11.36 17.30 -12.33
CA ASP A 116 -10.16 16.61 -11.85
C ASP A 116 -10.40 15.85 -10.54
N LEU A 117 -11.52 16.12 -9.89
CA LEU A 117 -11.90 15.55 -8.61
C LEU A 117 -12.27 14.06 -8.75
N ARG A 118 -11.54 13.21 -8.02
CA ARG A 118 -11.78 11.76 -7.98
C ARG A 118 -12.13 11.36 -6.56
N LEU A 119 -13.43 11.21 -6.30
CA LEU A 119 -13.95 10.86 -4.98
C LEU A 119 -14.49 9.44 -4.99
N VAL A 120 -14.27 8.73 -3.88
CA VAL A 120 -14.83 7.42 -3.60
C VAL A 120 -15.51 7.40 -2.24
N PHE A 121 -16.51 6.53 -2.09
CA PHE A 121 -17.14 6.30 -0.80
C PHE A 121 -16.19 5.65 0.18
N CYS A 122 -16.26 6.04 1.44
CA CYS A 122 -15.44 5.43 2.48
C CYS A 122 -15.97 4.05 2.88
N THR A 123 -15.05 3.12 3.15
CA THR A 123 -15.33 1.84 3.81
C THR A 123 -14.87 1.91 5.26
N PRO A 124 -15.75 1.66 6.25
CA PRO A 124 -15.36 1.69 7.67
C PRO A 124 -14.42 0.54 8.02
N ASN A 125 -13.36 0.84 8.77
CA ASN A 125 -12.46 -0.15 9.34
C ASN A 125 -12.86 -0.44 10.79
N TYR A 126 -13.42 -1.63 11.03
CA TYR A 126 -13.77 -2.09 12.37
C TYR A 126 -12.59 -2.82 13.02
N PRO A 127 -12.47 -2.78 14.36
CA PRO A 127 -11.49 -3.59 15.06
C PRO A 127 -11.77 -5.07 14.81
N ARG A 128 -10.71 -5.86 14.61
CA ARG A 128 -10.83 -7.31 14.51
C ARG A 128 -10.89 -7.91 15.91
N GLN A 129 -11.70 -8.95 16.06
CA GLN A 129 -11.67 -9.79 17.25
C GLN A 129 -10.30 -10.45 17.36
N ILE A 130 -9.88 -10.68 18.60
CA ILE A 130 -8.61 -11.32 18.90
C ILE A 130 -8.91 -12.75 19.30
N ASP A 131 -8.36 -13.69 18.56
CA ASP A 131 -8.36 -15.10 18.93
C ASP A 131 -7.17 -15.34 19.88
N PRO A 132 -7.39 -15.87 21.10
CA PRO A 132 -6.32 -16.13 22.04
C PRO A 132 -5.27 -17.11 21.50
N ASP A 133 -5.65 -18.10 20.69
CA ASP A 133 -4.71 -19.08 20.15
C ASP A 133 -3.81 -18.45 19.08
N ASP A 134 -4.38 -17.62 18.20
CA ASP A 134 -3.60 -16.84 17.23
C ASP A 134 -2.68 -15.83 17.93
N TYR A 135 -3.14 -15.21 19.03
CA TYR A 135 -2.39 -14.18 19.74
C TYR A 135 -1.18 -14.74 20.49
N PHE A 136 -1.31 -15.94 21.08
CA PHE A 136 -0.25 -16.59 21.87
C PHE A 136 0.48 -17.69 21.09
N CYS A 137 0.34 -17.77 19.77
CA CYS A 137 0.90 -18.85 18.97
C CYS A 137 2.42 -19.04 19.11
N ASP A 138 3.18 -17.97 19.40
CA ASP A 138 4.63 -18.02 19.66
C ASP A 138 4.99 -18.55 21.07
N ASP A 139 4.05 -18.47 22.02
CA ASP A 139 4.23 -18.88 23.42
C ASP A 139 3.64 -20.28 23.70
N LEU A 140 2.75 -20.75 22.82
CA LEU A 140 2.14 -22.07 22.90
C LEU A 140 3.10 -23.15 22.37
N PRO A 141 3.05 -24.38 22.92
CA PRO A 141 3.73 -25.52 22.31
C PRO A 141 3.19 -25.78 20.90
N GLU A 142 3.94 -26.53 20.07
CA GLU A 142 3.46 -26.99 18.77
C GLU A 142 2.12 -27.73 18.96
N ASP A 143 1.07 -27.26 18.26
CA ASP A 143 -0.33 -27.69 18.41
C ASP A 143 -0.98 -27.43 19.79
N GLY A 144 -0.46 -26.47 20.55
CA GLY A 144 -1.03 -26.04 21.84
C GLY A 144 -2.24 -25.10 21.66
N GLU A 145 -3.15 -25.15 22.65
CA GLU A 145 -4.32 -24.27 22.75
C GLU A 145 -4.34 -23.57 24.11
N VAL A 146 -4.96 -22.38 24.18
CA VAL A 146 -5.20 -21.65 25.42
C VAL A 146 -6.33 -22.32 26.20
N ASN A 147 -6.00 -22.89 27.36
CA ASN A 147 -6.94 -23.66 28.18
C ASN A 147 -7.30 -23.00 29.53
N ASP A 148 -6.88 -21.76 29.76
CA ASP A 148 -7.21 -21.03 31.00
C ASP A 148 -8.57 -20.33 30.88
N ASP A 149 -9.57 -20.81 31.63
CA ASP A 149 -10.94 -20.30 31.59
C ASP A 149 -11.05 -18.80 31.89
N GLN A 150 -10.21 -18.25 32.78
CA GLN A 150 -10.25 -16.82 33.12
C GLN A 150 -9.71 -15.98 31.97
N LEU A 151 -8.64 -16.45 31.33
CA LEU A 151 -8.05 -15.82 30.17
C LEU A 151 -9.01 -15.85 28.97
N LEU A 152 -9.61 -17.02 28.68
CA LEU A 152 -10.63 -17.16 27.65
C LEU A 152 -11.82 -16.22 27.90
N ALA A 153 -12.30 -16.14 29.14
CA ALA A 153 -13.39 -15.23 29.50
C ALA A 153 -13.00 -13.74 29.33
N ALA A 154 -11.74 -13.37 29.60
CA ALA A 154 -11.24 -12.02 29.38
C ALA A 154 -11.19 -11.65 27.88
N PHE A 155 -10.75 -12.58 27.02
CA PHE A 155 -10.78 -12.39 25.57
C PHE A 155 -12.21 -12.29 25.03
N GLU A 156 -13.15 -13.12 25.50
CA GLU A 156 -14.55 -13.03 25.10
C GLU A 156 -15.18 -11.68 25.50
N LEU A 157 -14.90 -11.20 26.72
CA LEU A 157 -15.35 -9.88 27.16
C LEU A 157 -14.78 -8.76 26.28
N LEU A 158 -13.49 -8.81 25.95
CA LEU A 158 -12.87 -7.86 25.04
C LEU A 158 -13.51 -7.93 23.65
N ASN A 159 -13.73 -9.13 23.11
CA ASN A 159 -14.36 -9.36 21.82
C ASN A 159 -15.83 -8.91 21.79
N GLU A 160 -16.55 -8.97 22.91
CA GLU A 160 -17.86 -8.35 23.07
C GLU A 160 -17.79 -6.82 22.93
N MET A 161 -16.80 -6.19 23.56
CA MET A 161 -16.60 -4.74 23.44
C MET A 161 -16.15 -4.32 22.04
N ILE A 162 -15.27 -5.10 21.40
CA ILE A 162 -14.84 -4.91 20.01
C ILE A 162 -16.04 -4.94 19.05
N ARG A 163 -16.97 -5.90 19.23
CA ARG A 163 -18.19 -6.00 18.40
C ARG A 163 -19.11 -4.78 18.53
N LYS A 164 -19.10 -4.11 19.68
CA LYS A 164 -19.91 -2.91 19.94
C LYS A 164 -19.20 -1.61 19.56
N SER A 165 -17.90 -1.67 19.25
CA SER A 165 -17.12 -0.49 18.91
C SER A 165 -17.60 0.13 17.59
N PRO A 166 -17.68 1.47 17.49
CA PRO A 166 -17.78 2.13 16.20
C PRO A 166 -16.52 1.85 15.34
N PRO A 167 -16.56 2.19 14.04
CA PRO A 167 -15.38 2.15 13.19
C PRO A 167 -14.20 2.91 13.82
N LEU A 168 -13.00 2.33 13.76
CA LEU A 168 -11.79 2.99 14.26
C LEU A 168 -11.21 4.00 13.27
N SER A 169 -11.42 3.76 11.98
CA SER A 169 -10.94 4.60 10.89
C SER A 169 -11.73 4.31 9.61
N TRP A 170 -11.43 5.00 8.53
CA TRP A 170 -12.05 4.80 7.23
C TRP A 170 -10.98 4.57 6.16
N SER A 171 -11.30 3.77 5.14
CA SER A 171 -10.46 3.51 3.97
C SER A 171 -11.19 3.92 2.69
N PRO A 172 -10.46 4.21 1.58
CA PRO A 172 -11.09 4.38 0.28
C PRO A 172 -11.84 3.11 -0.14
N GLY A 173 -13.11 3.26 -0.50
CA GLY A 173 -13.97 2.17 -0.94
C GLY A 173 -13.83 1.85 -2.43
N LYS A 174 -14.81 1.09 -2.93
CA LYS A 174 -14.81 0.55 -4.30
C LYS A 174 -15.84 1.21 -5.23
N GLU A 175 -16.58 2.18 -4.71
CA GLU A 175 -17.61 2.91 -5.45
C GLU A 175 -17.14 4.35 -5.65
N ALA A 176 -17.21 4.83 -6.89
CA ALA A 176 -16.93 6.22 -7.22
C ALA A 176 -18.16 7.10 -6.92
N VAL A 177 -17.88 8.30 -6.45
CA VAL A 177 -18.90 9.28 -6.06
C VAL A 177 -19.33 10.08 -7.28
N GLU A 178 -20.64 10.20 -7.46
CA GLU A 178 -21.25 11.16 -8.38
C GLU A 178 -21.88 12.29 -7.57
N LEU A 179 -21.35 13.50 -7.72
CA LEU A 179 -21.85 14.66 -6.99
C LEU A 179 -23.23 15.07 -7.53
N PRO A 180 -24.23 15.31 -6.66
CA PRO A 180 -25.53 15.78 -7.11
C PRO A 180 -25.41 17.20 -7.68
N LYS A 181 -26.23 17.50 -8.68
CA LYS A 181 -26.23 18.80 -9.34
C LYS A 181 -26.45 19.97 -8.36
N THR A 182 -27.29 19.76 -7.35
CA THR A 182 -27.55 20.74 -6.28
C THR A 182 -26.27 21.14 -5.55
N PHE A 183 -25.41 20.17 -5.22
CA PHE A 183 -24.13 20.43 -4.57
C PHE A 183 -23.17 21.17 -5.49
N ILE A 184 -23.10 20.77 -6.77
CA ILE A 184 -22.27 21.44 -7.77
C ILE A 184 -22.66 22.93 -7.90
N ASP A 185 -23.97 23.21 -8.00
CA ASP A 185 -24.49 24.57 -8.10
C ASP A 185 -24.15 25.39 -6.84
N MET A 186 -24.19 24.77 -5.65
CA MET A 186 -23.77 25.40 -4.39
C MET A 186 -22.29 25.78 -4.37
N VAL A 187 -21.39 24.88 -4.82
CA VAL A 187 -19.95 25.16 -4.90
C VAL A 187 -19.67 26.31 -5.88
N ILE A 188 -20.33 26.30 -7.05
CA ILE A 188 -20.18 27.37 -8.06
C ILE A 188 -20.62 28.71 -7.48
N HIS A 189 -21.75 28.75 -6.78
CA HIS A 189 -22.24 29.97 -6.16
C HIS A 189 -21.28 30.50 -5.08
N GLY A 190 -20.80 29.62 -4.20
CA GLY A 190 -19.85 29.99 -3.14
C GLY A 190 -18.54 30.55 -3.68
N ARG A 191 -18.03 30.04 -4.81
CA ARG A 191 -16.85 30.61 -5.48
C ARG A 191 -17.09 32.02 -6.01
N LEU A 192 -18.26 32.29 -6.57
CA LEU A 192 -18.61 33.62 -7.06
C LEU A 192 -18.70 34.63 -5.93
N GLU A 193 -19.22 34.23 -4.76
CA GLU A 193 -19.27 35.08 -3.57
C GLU A 193 -17.88 35.36 -3.00
N ALA A 194 -16.98 34.37 -2.97
CA ALA A 194 -15.62 34.53 -2.47
C ALA A 194 -14.74 35.46 -3.35
N GLN A 195 -15.13 35.68 -4.61
CA GLN A 195 -14.44 36.53 -5.57
C GLN A 195 -14.98 37.97 -5.65
N ALA A 196 -16.10 38.26 -4.96
CA ALA A 196 -16.77 39.58 -4.94
C ALA A 196 -16.32 40.45 -3.74
#